data_AF-A9FI78-F1
#
_entry.id   AF-A9FI78-F1
#
_cell.length_a   1.000
_cell.length_b   1.000
_cell.length_c   1.000
_cell.angle_alpha   90.00
_cell.angle_beta   90.00
_cell.angle_gamma   90.00
#
_symmetry.space_group_name_H-M   'P 1'
#
loop_
_entity.id
_entity.type
_entity.pdbx_description
1 polymer ?
#
loop_
_entity_poly.entity_id
_entity_poly.type
_entity_poly.pdbx_seq_one_letter_code
_entity_poly.pdbx_strand_id
1 'polypeptide(L)'
;MNAAAALLWLATVAAPLGGLAALLVWSQRLYGRRRFAVGTALLGALAFVPALLIETFLQRWQGLDKSASALDAVTLVYIFVVTAPLEQGLKVAAVAPIARLRAVEEPFDGLVYAAAAALGFVSAHNAVYLWGRPLEPLDIARALLAVPAHLFFASLWGYALGRERTRPLGGRRFNAAWLGAMVLNGAYDYIVFACRPVALVIAAPVLLGTGLVTFLAARDLLRRGASPHSSQRRERRFLPRIAPPSLGTLREALRRTERPVTLTWIAFGALVTVGVMTTALAIAIALGHRFGVDFAAVDRGDASAAAAAPLLLLVAAAIAAFPLAGYLVARASSTGSVLEPAASAALAILGSLVLLGLAAPVAVVFAAALAPIAFSLACAGAWIGTTR
;
A
#
# COMPACT_ATOMS: atom_id res chain seq x y z
N MET A 1 -10.30 -24.62 -22.44
CA MET A 1 -9.91 -24.96 -21.06
C MET A 1 -10.37 -26.37 -20.75
N ASN A 2 -9.53 -27.18 -20.08
CA ASN A 2 -9.98 -28.46 -19.51
C ASN A 2 -10.82 -28.21 -18.24
N ALA A 3 -11.49 -29.26 -17.73
CA ALA A 3 -12.39 -29.13 -16.57
C ALA A 3 -11.67 -28.60 -15.31
N ALA A 4 -10.44 -29.03 -15.06
CA ALA A 4 -9.64 -28.56 -13.92
C ALA A 4 -9.32 -27.05 -14.02
N ALA A 5 -8.92 -26.58 -15.20
CA ALA A 5 -8.68 -25.16 -15.44
C ALA A 5 -9.97 -24.34 -15.32
N ALA A 6 -11.11 -24.87 -15.79
CA ALA A 6 -12.40 -24.21 -15.61
C ALA A 6 -12.79 -24.07 -14.13
N LEU A 7 -12.56 -25.10 -13.32
CA LEU A 7 -12.81 -25.06 -11.87
C LEU A 7 -11.89 -24.05 -11.17
N LEU A 8 -10.61 -24.00 -11.55
CA LEU A 8 -9.67 -23.05 -10.96
C LEU A 8 -10.00 -21.61 -11.35
N TRP A 9 -10.34 -21.37 -12.62
CA TRP A 9 -10.84 -20.08 -13.10
C TRP A 9 -12.07 -19.65 -12.30
N LEU A 10 -13.09 -20.51 -12.22
CA LEU A 10 -14.30 -20.24 -11.42
C LEU A 10 -13.97 -19.96 -9.95
N ALA A 11 -13.04 -20.69 -9.35
CA ALA A 11 -12.63 -20.48 -7.96
C ALA A 11 -12.00 -19.08 -7.76
N THR A 12 -11.12 -18.64 -8.66
CA THR A 12 -10.49 -17.30 -8.56
C THR A 12 -11.47 -16.13 -8.75
N VAL A 13 -12.58 -16.38 -9.46
CA VAL A 13 -13.67 -15.40 -9.68
C VAL A 13 -14.68 -15.42 -8.54
N ALA A 14 -15.04 -16.61 -8.04
CA ALA A 14 -16.07 -16.78 -7.03
C ALA A 14 -15.56 -16.54 -5.61
N ALA A 15 -14.29 -16.84 -5.32
CA ALA A 15 -13.73 -16.73 -3.96
C ALA A 15 -13.85 -15.33 -3.33
N PRO A 16 -13.57 -14.21 -4.04
CA PRO A 16 -13.73 -12.87 -3.47
C PRO A 16 -15.19 -12.58 -3.08
N LEU A 17 -16.14 -12.96 -3.93
CA LEU A 17 -17.58 -12.82 -3.65
C LEU A 17 -18.06 -13.76 -2.55
N GLY A 18 -17.51 -14.98 -2.48
CA GLY A 18 -17.76 -15.94 -1.41
C GLY A 18 -17.28 -15.42 -0.05
N GLY A 19 -16.10 -14.78 0.00
CA GLY A 19 -15.60 -14.10 1.20
C GLY A 19 -16.50 -12.96 1.65
N LEU A 20 -17.00 -12.14 0.71
CA LEU A 20 -18.01 -11.12 1.02
C LEU A 20 -19.30 -11.74 1.54
N ALA A 21 -19.81 -12.79 0.89
CA ALA A 21 -21.02 -13.48 1.32
C ALA A 21 -20.89 -14.05 2.74
N ALA A 22 -19.75 -14.68 3.05
CA ALA A 22 -19.46 -15.19 4.39
C ALA A 22 -19.46 -14.07 5.44
N LEU A 23 -18.83 -12.93 5.14
CA LEU A 23 -18.86 -11.74 6.00
C LEU A 23 -20.31 -11.25 6.23
N LEU A 24 -21.11 -11.17 5.17
CA LEU A 24 -22.50 -10.70 5.25
C LEU A 24 -23.38 -11.65 6.04
N VAL A 25 -23.20 -12.97 5.89
CA VAL A 25 -23.97 -14.00 6.60
C VAL A 25 -23.63 -14.01 8.09
N TRP A 26 -22.34 -13.98 8.45
CA TRP A 26 -21.92 -14.07 9.85
C TRP A 26 -21.99 -12.74 10.62
N SER A 27 -22.03 -11.60 9.92
CA SER A 27 -22.15 -10.30 10.57
C SER A 27 -23.61 -9.93 10.84
N GLN A 28 -24.02 -10.05 12.10
CA GLN A 28 -25.35 -9.59 12.57
C GLN A 28 -25.57 -8.09 12.33
N ARG A 29 -24.50 -7.28 12.38
CA ARG A 29 -24.57 -5.82 12.14
C ARG A 29 -24.99 -5.48 10.71
N LEU A 30 -24.64 -6.33 9.76
CA LEU A 30 -24.89 -6.07 8.34
C LEU A 30 -26.24 -6.61 7.87
N TYR A 31 -27.02 -7.30 8.72
CA TYR A 31 -28.27 -7.98 8.32
C TYR A 31 -29.23 -7.07 7.52
N GLY A 32 -29.54 -5.88 8.03
CA GLY A 32 -30.40 -4.91 7.34
C GLY A 32 -29.78 -4.20 6.12
N ARG A 33 -28.46 -4.34 5.93
CA ARG A 33 -27.65 -3.62 4.93
C ARG A 33 -27.03 -4.53 3.87
N ARG A 34 -27.26 -5.84 3.93
CA ARG A 34 -26.71 -6.84 2.99
C ARG A 34 -26.97 -6.47 1.53
N ARG A 35 -28.19 -6.00 1.22
CA ARG A 35 -28.57 -5.59 -0.14
C ARG A 35 -27.70 -4.46 -0.70
N PHE A 36 -27.26 -3.53 0.15
CA PHE A 36 -26.39 -2.43 -0.27
C PHE A 36 -24.97 -2.93 -0.51
N ALA A 37 -24.45 -3.80 0.34
CA ALA A 37 -23.14 -4.42 0.11
C ALA A 37 -23.11 -5.25 -1.17
N VAL A 38 -24.14 -6.09 -1.40
CA VAL A 38 -24.27 -6.87 -2.64
C VAL A 38 -24.40 -5.95 -3.86
N GLY A 39 -25.28 -4.93 -3.79
CA GLY A 39 -25.42 -3.94 -4.86
C GLY A 39 -24.11 -3.21 -5.15
N THR A 40 -23.33 -2.87 -4.13
CA THR A 40 -22.00 -2.25 -4.30
C THR A 40 -21.02 -3.20 -4.99
N ALA A 41 -21.03 -4.48 -4.64
CA ALA A 41 -20.17 -5.47 -5.29
C ALA A 41 -20.54 -5.62 -6.78
N LEU A 42 -21.83 -5.66 -7.10
CA LEU A 42 -22.29 -5.69 -8.50
C LEU A 42 -21.87 -4.43 -9.26
N LEU A 43 -22.01 -3.24 -8.64
CA LEU A 43 -21.53 -1.99 -9.23
C LEU A 43 -20.00 -1.98 -9.40
N GLY A 44 -19.25 -2.58 -8.48
CA GLY A 44 -17.81 -2.74 -8.59
C GLY A 44 -17.41 -3.63 -9.77
N ALA A 45 -18.08 -4.77 -9.93
CA ALA A 45 -17.91 -5.67 -11.08
C ALA A 45 -18.27 -4.97 -12.40
N LEU A 46 -19.36 -4.20 -12.43
CA LEU A 46 -19.74 -3.41 -13.59
C LEU A 46 -18.74 -2.30 -13.89
N ALA A 47 -18.19 -1.65 -12.85
CA ALA A 47 -17.20 -0.58 -12.98
C ALA A 47 -15.86 -1.06 -13.53
N PHE A 48 -15.57 -2.38 -13.50
CA PHE A 48 -14.43 -2.94 -14.22
C PHE A 48 -14.58 -2.84 -15.75
N VAL A 49 -15.81 -2.90 -16.29
CA VAL A 49 -16.04 -2.83 -17.74
C VAL A 49 -15.50 -1.54 -18.37
N PRO A 50 -15.85 -0.33 -17.89
CA PRO A 50 -15.25 0.90 -18.43
C PRO A 50 -13.74 0.98 -18.17
N ALA A 51 -13.22 0.42 -17.06
CA ALA A 51 -11.78 0.35 -16.83
C ALA A 51 -11.09 -0.44 -17.95
N LEU A 52 -11.58 -1.66 -18.21
CA LEU A 52 -11.08 -2.54 -19.27
C LEU A 52 -11.13 -1.87 -20.65
N LEU A 53 -12.25 -1.23 -21.00
CA LEU A 53 -12.42 -0.56 -22.29
C LEU A 53 -11.45 0.60 -22.46
N ILE A 54 -11.35 1.49 -21.46
CA ILE A 54 -10.47 2.66 -21.50
C ILE A 54 -9.00 2.21 -21.53
N GLU A 55 -8.61 1.26 -20.69
CA GLU A 55 -7.23 0.75 -20.67
C GLU A 55 -6.84 0.11 -22.00
N THR A 56 -7.71 -0.74 -22.55
CA THR A 56 -7.46 -1.40 -23.85
C THR A 56 -7.37 -0.38 -24.98
N PHE A 57 -8.26 0.63 -24.97
CA PHE A 57 -8.22 1.72 -25.95
C PHE A 57 -6.92 2.52 -25.86
N LEU A 58 -6.53 2.94 -24.65
CA LEU A 58 -5.32 3.74 -24.44
C LEU A 58 -4.04 2.95 -24.77
N GLN A 59 -3.98 1.66 -24.45
CA GLN A 59 -2.85 0.80 -24.83
C GLN A 59 -2.69 0.73 -26.36
N ARG A 60 -3.78 0.49 -27.08
CA ARG A 60 -3.77 0.45 -28.56
C ARG A 60 -3.42 1.81 -29.16
N TRP A 61 -3.94 2.89 -28.59
CA TRP A 61 -3.71 4.24 -29.09
C TRP A 61 -2.25 4.71 -28.88
N GLN A 62 -1.64 4.36 -27.74
CA GLN A 62 -0.27 4.75 -27.41
C GLN A 62 0.79 3.77 -27.93
N GLY A 63 0.38 2.63 -28.52
CA GLY A 63 1.29 1.54 -28.91
C GLY A 63 2.02 0.91 -27.72
N LEU A 64 1.47 1.05 -26.51
CA LEU A 64 2.06 0.52 -25.28
C LEU A 64 1.61 -0.93 -25.08
N ASP A 65 2.52 -1.86 -25.32
CA ASP A 65 2.32 -3.26 -24.97
C ASP A 65 2.64 -3.46 -23.48
N LYS A 66 1.64 -3.86 -22.67
CA LYS A 66 1.85 -4.32 -21.28
C LYS A 66 2.75 -5.58 -21.20
N SER A 67 3.03 -6.21 -22.35
CA SER A 67 3.98 -7.33 -22.52
C SER A 67 5.41 -6.85 -22.78
N ALA A 68 5.63 -5.56 -23.07
CA ALA A 68 6.97 -5.02 -23.24
C ALA A 68 7.68 -5.00 -21.89
N SER A 69 8.69 -5.86 -21.76
CA SER A 69 9.66 -6.00 -20.68
C SER A 69 10.49 -4.75 -20.38
N ALA A 70 10.08 -3.58 -20.84
CA ALA A 70 10.84 -2.36 -20.71
C ALA A 70 10.43 -1.63 -19.43
N LEU A 71 11.43 -1.51 -18.57
CA LEU A 71 11.57 -0.67 -17.38
C LEU A 71 11.48 0.85 -17.70
N ASP A 72 10.66 1.23 -18.68
CA ASP A 72 10.64 2.57 -19.24
C ASP A 72 9.72 3.51 -18.45
N ALA A 73 10.13 4.78 -18.33
CA ALA A 73 9.44 5.82 -17.60
C ALA A 73 8.01 6.04 -18.10
N VAL A 74 7.74 5.77 -19.38
CA VAL A 74 6.41 5.85 -20.00
C VAL A 74 5.43 4.88 -19.35
N THR A 75 5.85 3.64 -19.10
CA THR A 75 5.03 2.60 -18.44
C THR A 75 4.70 3.00 -17.01
N LEU A 76 5.66 3.58 -16.29
CA LEU A 76 5.45 4.09 -14.93
C LEU A 76 4.44 5.24 -14.92
N VAL A 77 4.59 6.22 -15.80
CA VAL A 77 3.64 7.34 -15.92
C VAL A 77 2.24 6.80 -16.24
N TYR A 78 2.12 5.87 -17.18
CA TYR A 78 0.84 5.26 -17.53
C TYR A 78 0.18 4.57 -16.33
N ILE A 79 0.92 3.73 -15.59
CA ILE A 79 0.38 3.00 -14.43
C ILE A 79 -0.10 3.95 -13.34
N PHE A 80 0.72 4.95 -12.97
CA PHE A 80 0.43 5.83 -11.82
C PHE A 80 -0.51 6.99 -12.15
N VAL A 81 -0.54 7.47 -13.40
CA VAL A 81 -1.31 8.65 -13.82
C VAL A 81 -2.59 8.27 -14.58
N VAL A 82 -2.68 7.04 -15.10
CA VAL A 82 -3.86 6.57 -15.84
C VAL A 82 -4.50 5.36 -15.14
N THR A 83 -3.83 4.22 -15.09
CA THR A 83 -4.42 2.95 -14.64
C THR A 83 -4.89 2.99 -13.19
N ALA A 84 -3.99 3.24 -12.24
CA ALA A 84 -4.32 3.25 -10.81
C ALA A 84 -5.38 4.30 -10.42
N PRO A 85 -5.32 5.57 -10.89
CA PRO A 85 -6.40 6.53 -10.69
C PRO A 85 -7.73 6.07 -11.25
N LEU A 86 -7.75 5.53 -12.48
CA LEU A 86 -8.96 5.06 -13.13
C LEU A 86 -9.61 3.93 -12.32
N GLU A 87 -8.84 2.92 -11.95
CA GLU A 87 -9.33 1.79 -11.18
C GLU A 87 -9.87 2.19 -9.80
N GLN A 88 -9.12 3.00 -9.05
CA GLN A 88 -9.56 3.45 -7.72
C GLN A 88 -10.74 4.42 -7.82
N GLY A 89 -10.74 5.30 -8.82
CA GLY A 89 -11.84 6.22 -9.10
C GLY A 89 -13.14 5.49 -9.46
N LEU A 90 -13.07 4.45 -10.28
CA LEU A 90 -14.23 3.63 -10.66
C LEU A 90 -14.78 2.82 -9.48
N LYS A 91 -13.92 2.31 -8.59
CA LYS A 91 -14.37 1.69 -7.33
C LYS A 91 -15.07 2.70 -6.41
N VAL A 92 -14.57 3.93 -6.32
CA VAL A 92 -15.26 5.02 -5.58
C VAL A 92 -16.60 5.35 -6.24
N ALA A 93 -16.66 5.41 -7.57
CA ALA A 93 -17.89 5.65 -8.31
C ALA A 93 -18.95 4.56 -8.04
N ALA A 94 -18.54 3.29 -7.90
CA ALA A 94 -19.43 2.20 -7.51
C ALA A 94 -20.04 2.37 -6.10
N VAL A 95 -19.33 3.04 -5.19
CA VAL A 95 -19.82 3.34 -3.83
C VAL A 95 -20.67 4.62 -3.78
N ALA A 96 -20.51 5.52 -4.75
CA ALA A 96 -21.14 6.85 -4.75
C ALA A 96 -22.67 6.85 -4.59
N PRO A 97 -23.45 5.93 -5.21
CA PRO A 97 -24.91 5.88 -5.00
C PRO A 97 -25.27 5.67 -3.53
N ILE A 98 -24.59 4.74 -2.84
CA ILE A 98 -24.89 4.37 -1.45
C ILE A 98 -24.41 5.46 -0.48
N ALA A 99 -23.27 6.11 -0.79
CA ALA A 99 -22.82 7.28 -0.05
C ALA A 99 -23.81 8.46 -0.16
N ARG A 100 -24.43 8.65 -1.34
CA ARG A 100 -25.43 9.71 -1.57
C ARG A 100 -26.78 9.40 -0.93
N LEU A 101 -27.18 8.13 -0.90
CA LEU A 101 -28.40 7.66 -0.23
C LEU A 101 -28.28 7.68 1.32
N ARG A 102 -27.14 8.11 1.87
CA ARG A 102 -26.84 8.11 3.31
C ARG A 102 -26.99 6.73 3.99
N ALA A 103 -26.86 5.66 3.22
CA ALA A 103 -26.92 4.28 3.72
C ALA A 103 -25.63 3.83 4.44
N VAL A 104 -24.69 4.75 4.67
CA VAL A 104 -23.54 4.62 5.58
C VAL A 104 -24.00 5.04 6.98
N GLU A 105 -24.72 4.15 7.65
CA GLU A 105 -25.35 4.44 8.95
C GLU A 105 -24.35 4.22 10.09
N GLU A 106 -23.57 3.13 10.00
CA GLU A 106 -22.49 2.82 10.93
C GLU A 106 -21.13 3.22 10.37
N PRO A 107 -20.17 3.59 11.24
CA PRO A 107 -18.81 3.91 10.79
C PRO A 107 -18.16 2.74 10.06
N PHE A 108 -18.49 1.49 10.41
CA PHE A 108 -17.95 0.30 9.74
C PHE A 108 -18.47 0.12 8.30
N ASP A 109 -19.64 0.66 7.97
CA ASP A 109 -20.27 0.48 6.66
C ASP A 109 -19.42 1.06 5.52
N GLY A 110 -18.69 2.17 5.77
CA GLY A 110 -17.80 2.76 4.78
C GLY A 110 -16.68 1.81 4.34
N LEU A 111 -16.15 1.03 5.27
CA LEU A 111 -15.14 0.00 4.97
C LEU A 111 -15.77 -1.17 4.21
N VAL A 112 -16.96 -1.60 4.62
CA VAL A 112 -17.69 -2.73 3.99
C VAL A 112 -18.06 -2.41 2.54
N TYR A 113 -18.55 -1.21 2.24
CA TYR A 113 -18.92 -0.85 0.87
C TYR A 113 -17.68 -0.67 -0.02
N ALA A 114 -16.59 -0.10 0.50
CA ALA A 114 -15.32 -0.05 -0.24
C ALA A 114 -14.78 -1.45 -0.55
N ALA A 115 -14.80 -2.34 0.45
CA ALA A 115 -14.43 -3.75 0.27
C ALA A 115 -15.34 -4.45 -0.74
N ALA A 116 -16.65 -4.25 -0.67
CA ALA A 116 -17.59 -4.83 -1.62
C ALA A 116 -17.33 -4.38 -3.05
N ALA A 117 -17.14 -3.06 -3.28
CA ALA A 117 -16.77 -2.52 -4.60
C ALA A 117 -15.47 -3.16 -5.12
N ALA A 118 -14.45 -3.27 -4.28
CA ALA A 118 -13.16 -3.86 -4.64
C ALA A 118 -13.26 -5.36 -4.98
N LEU A 119 -13.99 -6.13 -4.17
CA LEU A 119 -14.18 -7.57 -4.38
C LEU A 119 -14.99 -7.85 -5.64
N GLY A 120 -16.01 -7.05 -5.94
CA GLY A 120 -16.71 -7.10 -7.22
C GLY A 120 -15.80 -6.79 -8.40
N PHE A 121 -15.06 -5.69 -8.31
CA PHE A 121 -14.13 -5.25 -9.36
C PHE A 121 -13.06 -6.30 -9.65
N VAL A 122 -12.39 -6.84 -8.63
CA VAL A 122 -11.35 -7.87 -8.81
C VAL A 122 -11.92 -9.20 -9.31
N SER A 123 -13.16 -9.54 -8.96
CA SER A 123 -13.80 -10.76 -9.47
C SER A 123 -14.00 -10.66 -10.99
N ALA A 124 -14.49 -9.51 -11.48
CA ALA A 124 -14.63 -9.24 -12.91
C ALA A 124 -13.26 -9.15 -13.62
N HIS A 125 -12.28 -8.51 -12.97
CA HIS A 125 -10.90 -8.45 -13.45
C HIS A 125 -10.31 -9.85 -13.63
N ASN A 126 -10.36 -10.71 -12.60
CA ASN A 126 -9.84 -12.07 -12.64
C ASN A 126 -10.55 -12.91 -13.69
N ALA A 127 -11.87 -12.72 -13.86
CA ALA A 127 -12.65 -13.40 -14.88
C ALA A 127 -12.09 -13.13 -16.28
N VAL A 128 -11.83 -11.86 -16.62
CA VAL A 128 -11.27 -11.47 -17.92
C VAL A 128 -9.78 -11.79 -18.03
N TYR A 129 -9.00 -11.55 -16.97
CA TYR A 129 -7.54 -11.72 -16.95
C TYR A 129 -7.12 -13.17 -17.27
N LEU A 130 -7.86 -14.14 -16.75
CA LEU A 130 -7.58 -15.57 -16.92
C LEU A 130 -8.37 -16.22 -18.07
N TRP A 131 -9.28 -15.48 -18.72
CA TRP A 131 -10.17 -16.06 -19.75
C TRP A 131 -9.39 -16.48 -21.00
N GLY A 132 -9.63 -17.72 -21.45
CA GLY A 132 -9.08 -18.22 -22.72
C GLY A 132 -7.56 -18.38 -22.77
N ARG A 133 -6.87 -18.25 -21.63
CA ARG A 133 -5.41 -18.38 -21.50
C ARG A 133 -5.03 -19.70 -20.81
N PRO A 134 -3.85 -20.26 -21.09
CA PRO A 134 -3.27 -21.30 -20.24
C PRO A 134 -3.14 -20.76 -18.80
N LEU A 135 -3.61 -21.53 -17.81
CA LEU A 135 -3.51 -21.12 -16.40
C LEU A 135 -2.13 -21.48 -15.85
N GLU A 136 -1.14 -20.71 -16.27
CA GLU A 136 0.22 -20.83 -15.74
C GLU A 136 0.23 -20.50 -14.24
N PRO A 137 1.09 -21.17 -13.43
CA PRO A 137 1.16 -20.94 -11.98
C PRO A 137 1.35 -19.46 -11.60
N LEU A 138 2.09 -18.71 -12.43
CA LEU A 138 2.32 -17.28 -12.24
C LEU A 138 1.04 -16.46 -12.38
N ASP A 139 0.22 -16.74 -13.39
CA ASP A 139 -1.03 -16.00 -13.63
C ASP A 139 -2.07 -16.27 -12.54
N ILE A 140 -2.10 -17.51 -12.04
CA ILE A 140 -2.90 -17.88 -10.87
C ILE A 140 -2.41 -17.10 -9.64
N ALA A 141 -1.10 -17.07 -9.39
CA ALA A 141 -0.53 -16.33 -8.25
C ALA A 141 -0.86 -14.83 -8.32
N ARG A 142 -0.77 -14.21 -9.51
CA ARG A 142 -1.16 -12.80 -9.74
C ARG A 142 -2.64 -12.56 -9.45
N ALA A 143 -3.52 -13.43 -9.97
CA ALA A 143 -4.96 -13.33 -9.75
C ALA A 143 -5.32 -13.48 -8.25
N LEU A 144 -4.61 -14.35 -7.52
CA LEU A 144 -4.81 -14.52 -6.08
C LEU A 144 -4.29 -13.33 -5.27
N LEU A 145 -3.12 -12.77 -5.61
CA LEU A 145 -2.56 -11.59 -4.94
C LEU A 145 -3.35 -10.30 -5.21
N ALA A 146 -4.02 -10.22 -6.38
CA ALA A 146 -4.84 -9.06 -6.73
C ALA A 146 -6.01 -8.87 -5.76
N VAL A 147 -6.58 -9.98 -5.24
CA VAL A 147 -7.73 -9.94 -4.33
C VAL A 147 -7.46 -9.14 -3.04
N PRO A 148 -6.46 -9.50 -2.21
CA PRO A 148 -6.11 -8.71 -1.04
C PRO A 148 -5.59 -7.31 -1.41
N ALA A 149 -4.89 -7.14 -2.55
CA ALA A 149 -4.41 -5.84 -3.00
C ALA A 149 -5.56 -4.84 -3.20
N HIS A 150 -6.52 -5.16 -4.07
CA HIS A 150 -7.66 -4.28 -4.31
C HIS A 150 -8.50 -4.06 -3.04
N LEU A 151 -8.68 -5.10 -2.22
CA LEU A 151 -9.40 -5.01 -0.95
C LEU A 151 -8.73 -4.00 0.00
N PHE A 152 -7.42 -4.13 0.24
CA PHE A 152 -6.70 -3.29 1.19
C PHE A 152 -6.55 -1.85 0.70
N PHE A 153 -6.27 -1.64 -0.59
CA PHE A 153 -6.14 -0.30 -1.13
C PHE A 153 -7.48 0.44 -1.10
N ALA A 154 -8.57 -0.22 -1.49
CA ALA A 154 -9.90 0.37 -1.40
C ALA A 154 -10.31 0.67 0.06
N SER A 155 -9.90 -0.20 0.98
CA SER A 155 -10.16 -0.03 2.41
C SER A 155 -9.53 1.24 3.01
N LEU A 156 -8.47 1.80 2.42
CA LEU A 156 -7.87 3.06 2.88
C LEU A 156 -8.86 4.23 2.74
N TRP A 157 -9.42 4.44 1.56
CA TRP A 157 -10.44 5.47 1.36
C TRP A 157 -11.80 5.06 1.95
N GLY A 158 -12.10 3.76 2.05
CA GLY A 158 -13.26 3.23 2.78
C GLY A 158 -13.24 3.56 4.28
N TYR A 159 -12.06 3.57 4.89
CA TYR A 159 -11.90 4.02 6.27
C TYR A 159 -12.25 5.51 6.43
N ALA A 160 -11.77 6.36 5.52
CA ALA A 160 -12.10 7.78 5.52
C ALA A 160 -13.60 8.02 5.31
N LEU A 161 -14.22 7.25 4.40
CA LEU A 161 -15.65 7.25 4.14
C LEU A 161 -16.47 6.95 5.41
N GLY A 162 -16.09 5.92 6.17
CA GLY A 162 -16.74 5.56 7.43
C GLY A 162 -16.52 6.56 8.57
N ARG A 163 -15.38 7.27 8.54
CA ARG A 163 -14.98 8.23 9.57
C ARG A 163 -15.59 9.62 9.38
N GLU A 164 -15.85 10.05 8.14
CA GLU A 164 -16.34 11.40 7.80
C GLU A 164 -17.78 11.39 7.23
N ARG A 165 -18.74 10.85 8.01
CA ARG A 165 -20.13 10.62 7.56
C ARG A 165 -20.88 11.84 7.03
N THR A 166 -20.52 13.06 7.45
CA THR A 166 -21.19 14.30 7.02
C THR A 166 -20.72 14.79 5.65
N ARG A 167 -19.51 14.40 5.21
CA ARG A 167 -18.95 14.68 3.88
C ARG A 167 -18.20 13.44 3.39
N PRO A 168 -18.93 12.35 3.08
CA PRO A 168 -18.35 11.03 2.87
C PRO A 168 -17.38 10.98 1.67
N LEU A 169 -17.62 11.80 0.65
CA LEU A 169 -16.81 11.90 -0.56
C LEU A 169 -16.25 13.32 -0.71
N GLY A 170 -14.99 13.43 -1.13
CA GLY A 170 -14.33 14.71 -1.42
C GLY A 170 -13.75 15.46 -0.22
N GLY A 171 -13.89 14.93 1.00
CA GLY A 171 -13.23 15.47 2.20
C GLY A 171 -11.71 15.37 2.14
N ARG A 172 -10.98 16.24 2.86
CA ARG A 172 -9.50 16.25 2.84
C ARG A 172 -8.90 14.89 3.20
N ARG A 173 -9.45 14.19 4.19
CA ARG A 173 -8.95 12.86 4.59
C ARG A 173 -9.30 11.80 3.56
N PHE A 174 -10.48 11.87 2.97
CA PHE A 174 -10.87 10.99 1.87
C PHE A 174 -9.92 11.15 0.68
N ASN A 175 -9.67 12.39 0.22
CA ASN A 175 -8.79 12.66 -0.91
C ASN A 175 -7.36 12.18 -0.64
N ALA A 176 -6.83 12.40 0.58
CA ALA A 176 -5.51 11.92 0.96
C ALA A 176 -5.43 10.38 1.00
N ALA A 177 -6.47 9.71 1.54
CA ALA A 177 -6.54 8.25 1.58
C ALA A 177 -6.70 7.64 0.18
N TRP A 178 -7.47 8.29 -0.69
CA TRP A 178 -7.64 7.90 -2.08
C TRP A 178 -6.33 8.07 -2.87
N LEU A 179 -5.62 9.19 -2.71
CA LEU A 179 -4.30 9.38 -3.32
C LEU A 179 -3.30 8.32 -2.86
N GLY A 180 -3.29 8.00 -1.56
CA GLY A 180 -2.47 6.91 -1.01
C GLY A 180 -2.83 5.55 -1.61
N ALA A 181 -4.12 5.26 -1.76
CA ALA A 181 -4.59 4.02 -2.40
C ALA A 181 -4.16 3.94 -3.86
N MET A 182 -4.18 5.05 -4.62
CA MET A 182 -3.71 5.09 -6.01
C MET A 182 -2.22 4.81 -6.12
N VAL A 183 -1.39 5.44 -5.28
CA VAL A 183 0.05 5.22 -5.27
C VAL A 183 0.36 3.75 -4.94
N LEU A 184 -0.34 3.17 -3.97
CA LEU A 184 -0.17 1.76 -3.61
C LEU A 184 -0.66 0.81 -4.71
N ASN A 185 -1.77 1.12 -5.38
CA ASN A 185 -2.27 0.35 -6.53
C ASN A 185 -1.27 0.38 -7.67
N GLY A 186 -0.78 1.57 -8.05
CA GLY A 186 0.21 1.70 -9.12
C GLY A 186 1.53 1.00 -8.80
N ALA A 187 1.99 1.09 -7.54
CA ALA A 187 3.18 0.36 -7.10
C ALA A 187 2.97 -1.16 -7.15
N TYR A 188 1.79 -1.64 -6.73
CA TYR A 188 1.43 -3.05 -6.83
C TYR A 188 1.35 -3.53 -8.29
N ASP A 189 0.64 -2.80 -9.15
CA ASP A 189 0.49 -3.16 -10.57
C ASP A 189 1.86 -3.24 -11.25
N TYR A 190 2.74 -2.29 -10.93
CA TYR A 190 4.11 -2.32 -11.39
C TYR A 190 4.89 -3.54 -10.90
N ILE A 191 4.85 -3.83 -9.59
CA ILE A 191 5.56 -4.97 -8.99
C ILE A 191 5.03 -6.31 -9.55
N VAL A 192 3.72 -6.44 -9.76
CA VAL A 192 3.10 -7.72 -10.10
C VAL A 192 3.04 -7.97 -11.59
N PHE A 193 2.78 -6.93 -12.40
CA PHE A 193 2.61 -7.07 -13.85
C PHE A 193 3.82 -6.60 -14.66
N ALA A 194 4.51 -5.54 -14.24
CA ALA A 194 5.68 -5.04 -14.98
C ALA A 194 6.98 -5.74 -14.59
N CYS A 195 7.06 -6.32 -13.39
CA CYS A 195 8.27 -6.98 -12.90
C CYS A 195 8.22 -8.52 -13.05
N ARG A 196 9.41 -9.13 -12.95
CA ARG A 196 9.66 -10.57 -13.12
C ARG A 196 9.00 -11.40 -11.99
N PRO A 197 8.85 -12.73 -12.12
CA PRO A 197 8.18 -13.58 -11.12
C PRO A 197 8.65 -13.39 -9.68
N VAL A 198 9.95 -13.09 -9.46
CA VAL A 198 10.51 -12.77 -8.13
C VAL A 198 9.82 -11.59 -7.45
N ALA A 199 9.34 -10.61 -8.21
CA ALA A 199 8.74 -9.40 -7.68
C ALA A 199 7.43 -9.67 -6.93
N LEU A 200 6.79 -10.83 -7.12
CA LEU A 200 5.68 -11.27 -6.28
C LEU A 200 6.06 -11.40 -4.79
N VAL A 201 7.32 -11.74 -4.50
CA VAL A 201 7.83 -11.76 -3.11
C VAL A 201 7.91 -10.35 -2.54
N ILE A 202 8.17 -9.34 -3.39
CA ILE A 202 8.22 -7.93 -2.98
C ILE A 202 6.82 -7.33 -2.79
N ALA A 203 5.80 -7.88 -3.47
CA ALA A 203 4.42 -7.51 -3.20
C ALA A 203 3.95 -7.93 -1.79
N ALA A 204 4.50 -9.03 -1.24
CA ALA A 204 4.11 -9.56 0.06
C ALA A 204 4.23 -8.54 1.21
N PRO A 205 5.37 -7.87 1.46
CA PRO A 205 5.47 -6.88 2.54
C PRO A 205 4.52 -5.69 2.35
N VAL A 206 4.25 -5.25 1.11
CA VAL A 206 3.28 -4.19 0.82
C VAL A 206 1.86 -4.62 1.23
N LEU A 207 1.47 -5.84 0.85
CA LEU A 207 0.16 -6.39 1.19
C LEU A 207 0.02 -6.68 2.69
N LEU A 208 1.06 -7.16 3.36
CA LEU A 208 1.07 -7.36 4.81
C LEU A 208 0.94 -6.03 5.56
N GLY A 209 1.69 -5.00 5.16
CA GLY A 209 1.63 -3.68 5.77
C GLY A 209 0.26 -3.01 5.58
N THR A 210 -0.25 -3.01 4.35
CA THR A 210 -1.58 -2.44 4.04
C THR A 210 -2.72 -3.26 4.63
N GLY A 211 -2.57 -4.58 4.74
CA GLY A 211 -3.48 -5.46 5.47
C GLY A 211 -3.52 -5.15 6.96
N LEU A 212 -2.37 -4.93 7.61
CA LEU A 212 -2.30 -4.49 9.01
C LEU A 212 -2.99 -3.13 9.21
N VAL A 213 -2.73 -2.16 8.31
CA VAL A 213 -3.41 -0.85 8.35
C VAL A 213 -4.94 -1.03 8.22
N THR A 214 -5.39 -1.88 7.29
CA THR A 214 -6.81 -2.19 7.09
C THR A 214 -7.43 -2.84 8.34
N PHE A 215 -6.73 -3.78 8.97
CA PHE A 215 -7.16 -4.42 10.21
C PHE A 215 -7.30 -3.40 11.36
N LEU A 216 -6.31 -2.53 11.54
CA LEU A 216 -6.35 -1.47 12.56
C LEU A 216 -7.49 -0.46 12.28
N ALA A 217 -7.70 -0.10 11.02
CA ALA A 217 -8.80 0.75 10.58
C ALA A 217 -10.17 0.12 10.89
N ALA A 218 -10.36 -1.16 10.57
CA ALA A 218 -11.56 -1.92 10.90
C ALA A 218 -11.83 -1.92 12.41
N ARG A 219 -10.80 -2.20 13.23
CA ARG A 219 -10.91 -2.20 14.69
C ARG A 219 -11.31 -0.82 15.25
N ASP A 220 -10.75 0.27 14.72
CA ASP A 220 -11.13 1.64 15.12
C ASP A 220 -12.60 1.94 14.77
N LEU A 221 -13.05 1.61 13.56
CA LEU A 221 -14.44 1.84 13.14
C LEU A 221 -15.44 1.00 13.96
N LEU A 222 -15.13 -0.27 14.22
CA LEU A 222 -15.98 -1.15 15.05
C LEU A 222 -16.14 -0.62 16.48
N ARG A 223 -15.05 -0.13 17.08
CA ARG A 223 -15.07 0.49 18.42
C ARG A 223 -15.94 1.74 18.45
N ARG A 224 -15.89 2.56 17.41
CA ARG A 224 -16.72 3.78 17.30
C ARG A 224 -18.20 3.45 17.17
N GLY A 225 -18.55 2.38 16.45
CA GLY A 225 -19.94 1.93 16.33
C GLY A 225 -20.55 1.45 17.65
N ALA A 226 -19.73 0.89 18.56
CA ALA A 226 -20.18 0.36 19.84
C ALA A 226 -20.44 1.43 20.94
N SER A 227 -20.18 2.72 20.68
CA SER A 227 -20.39 3.81 21.64
C SER A 227 -21.43 4.82 21.10
N PRO A 228 -22.75 4.58 21.34
CA PRO A 228 -23.84 5.31 20.67
C PRO A 228 -23.93 6.80 20.99
N HIS A 229 -23.34 7.25 22.11
CA HIS A 229 -23.42 8.64 22.60
C HIS A 229 -22.24 9.55 22.18
N SER A 230 -21.37 9.09 21.28
CA SER A 230 -20.11 9.81 20.97
C SER A 230 -20.21 10.84 19.84
N SER A 231 -21.37 10.99 19.18
CA SER A 231 -21.57 12.03 18.15
C SER A 231 -21.81 13.43 18.74
N GLN A 232 -22.23 13.55 20.00
CA GLN A 232 -22.45 14.85 20.67
C GLN A 232 -21.67 15.06 21.98
N ARG A 233 -21.16 14.00 22.62
CA ARG A 233 -20.37 14.17 23.85
C ARG A 233 -18.89 14.20 23.53
N ARG A 234 -18.33 15.41 23.44
CA ARG A 234 -16.94 15.78 23.75
C ARG A 234 -15.89 14.74 23.29
N GLU A 235 -15.04 15.01 22.34
CA GLU A 235 -13.85 15.84 22.55
C GLU A 235 -12.98 15.61 23.79
N ARG A 236 -13.32 14.80 24.80
CA ARG A 236 -12.51 14.63 26.00
C ARG A 236 -12.61 13.24 26.62
N ARG A 237 -11.40 12.71 26.92
CA ARG A 237 -11.03 11.54 27.76
C ARG A 237 -11.28 10.20 27.06
N PHE A 238 -10.27 9.55 26.46
CA PHE A 238 -9.25 8.81 27.22
C PHE A 238 -7.92 8.59 26.48
N LEU A 239 -7.66 9.37 25.44
CA LEU A 239 -6.31 9.70 24.99
C LEU A 239 -6.33 11.23 24.91
N PRO A 240 -5.30 11.96 25.39
CA PRO A 240 -5.18 13.34 24.96
C PRO A 240 -5.26 13.29 23.43
N ARG A 241 -6.25 14.00 22.86
CA ARG A 241 -6.27 14.27 21.44
C ARG A 241 -4.94 14.95 21.16
N ILE A 242 -3.95 14.19 20.69
CA ILE A 242 -3.02 14.74 19.74
C ILE A 242 -3.90 14.96 18.51
N ALA A 243 -4.63 16.08 18.50
CA ALA A 243 -5.05 16.67 17.24
C ALA A 243 -3.79 16.63 16.36
N PRO A 244 -3.87 16.22 15.07
CA PRO A 244 -2.71 16.34 14.20
C PRO A 244 -2.19 17.75 14.42
N PRO A 245 -0.94 17.90 14.93
CA PRO A 245 -0.54 19.15 15.55
C PRO A 245 -0.80 20.23 14.51
N SER A 246 -1.48 21.31 14.90
CA SER A 246 -1.56 22.46 13.99
C SER A 246 -0.13 22.80 13.56
N LEU A 247 0.11 23.33 12.37
CA LEU A 247 1.48 23.69 11.98
C LEU A 247 2.16 24.57 13.04
N GLY A 248 1.38 25.38 13.76
CA GLY A 248 1.81 26.09 14.96
C GLY A 248 2.21 25.16 16.12
N THR A 249 1.37 24.21 16.49
CA THR A 249 1.68 23.19 17.53
C THR A 249 2.84 22.28 17.14
N LEU A 250 3.00 21.94 15.86
CA LEU A 250 4.13 21.16 15.36
C LEU A 250 5.42 21.99 15.45
N ARG A 251 5.36 23.26 15.02
CA ARG A 251 6.45 24.24 15.16
C ARG A 251 6.81 24.49 16.63
N GLU A 252 5.82 24.49 17.52
CA GLU A 252 6.03 24.73 18.94
C GLU A 252 6.54 23.47 19.67
N ALA A 253 6.10 22.28 19.27
CA ALA A 253 6.66 21.01 19.73
C ALA A 253 8.12 20.83 19.28
N LEU A 254 8.46 21.23 18.04
CA LEU A 254 9.84 21.28 17.54
C LEU A 254 10.73 22.25 18.34
N ARG A 255 10.12 23.24 19.02
CA ARG A 255 10.81 24.24 19.85
C ARG A 255 10.86 23.87 21.34
N ARG A 256 9.96 23.00 21.84
CA ARG A 256 9.82 22.65 23.27
C ARG A 256 10.43 21.31 23.68
N THR A 257 11.03 20.53 22.78
CA THR A 257 11.93 19.45 23.21
C THR A 257 13.08 20.05 24.02
N GLU A 258 13.52 19.38 25.09
CA GLU A 258 14.59 19.83 26.00
C GLU A 258 15.86 20.32 25.26
N ARG A 259 16.03 19.88 24.02
CA ARG A 259 16.81 20.54 22.97
C ARG A 259 15.94 20.74 21.72
N PRO A 260 15.98 21.91 21.06
CA PRO A 260 15.24 22.13 19.82
C PRO A 260 15.74 21.19 18.73
N VAL A 261 14.82 20.71 17.88
CA VAL A 261 15.19 19.89 16.71
C VAL A 261 16.10 20.70 15.80
N THR A 262 17.30 20.19 15.52
CA THR A 262 18.26 20.92 14.68
C THR A 262 18.29 20.35 13.26
N LEU A 263 18.26 21.24 12.27
CA LEU A 263 18.38 20.84 10.86
C LEU A 263 19.73 20.15 10.59
N THR A 264 20.78 20.54 11.32
CA THR A 264 22.11 19.93 11.22
C THR A 264 22.07 18.45 11.60
N TRP A 265 21.40 18.09 12.69
CA TRP A 265 21.25 16.68 13.08
C TRP A 265 20.35 15.90 12.14
N ILE A 266 19.32 16.52 11.56
CA ILE A 266 18.50 15.86 10.52
C ILE A 266 19.35 15.56 9.27
N ALA A 267 20.13 16.52 8.80
CA ALA A 267 21.00 16.33 7.64
C ALA A 267 22.10 15.29 7.92
N PHE A 268 22.76 15.39 9.07
CA PHE A 268 23.77 14.42 9.48
C PHE A 268 23.16 13.03 9.67
N GLY A 269 22.01 12.93 10.32
CA GLY A 269 21.30 11.66 10.51
C GLY A 269 20.86 11.05 9.19
N ALA A 270 20.49 11.85 8.20
CA ALA A 270 20.20 11.37 6.86
C ALA A 270 21.46 10.77 6.20
N LEU A 271 22.62 11.42 6.32
CA LEU A 271 23.90 10.88 5.85
C LEU A 271 24.29 9.59 6.58
N VAL A 272 24.08 9.51 7.89
CA VAL A 272 24.27 8.27 8.67
C VAL A 272 23.35 7.17 8.16
N THR A 273 22.08 7.48 7.90
CA THR A 273 21.11 6.50 7.39
C THR A 273 21.53 5.97 6.02
N VAL A 274 21.93 6.85 5.10
CA VAL A 274 22.46 6.46 3.79
C VAL A 274 23.73 5.64 3.96
N GLY A 275 24.68 6.05 4.81
CA GLY A 275 25.93 5.34 5.05
C GLY A 275 25.74 3.94 5.63
N VAL A 276 24.86 3.79 6.62
CA VAL A 276 24.51 2.47 7.21
C VAL A 276 23.83 1.60 6.17
N MET A 277 22.93 2.14 5.36
CA MET A 277 22.27 1.42 4.27
C MET A 277 23.28 0.95 3.20
N THR A 278 24.15 1.83 2.74
CA THR A 278 25.21 1.48 1.77
C THR A 278 26.17 0.44 2.33
N THR A 279 26.53 0.55 3.61
CA THR A 279 27.41 -0.42 4.29
C THR A 279 26.72 -1.78 4.41
N ALA A 280 25.45 -1.82 4.81
CA ALA A 280 24.66 -3.05 4.90
C ALA A 280 24.54 -3.74 3.54
N LEU A 281 24.27 -2.97 2.47
CA LEU A 281 24.24 -3.47 1.10
C LEU A 281 25.62 -4.01 0.67
N ALA A 282 26.71 -3.30 0.95
CA ALA A 282 28.06 -3.75 0.63
C ALA A 282 28.44 -5.04 1.37
N ILE A 283 28.09 -5.16 2.65
CA ILE A 283 28.27 -6.39 3.44
C ILE A 283 27.44 -7.52 2.84
N ALA A 284 26.18 -7.27 2.49
CA ALA A 284 25.31 -8.26 1.88
C ALA A 284 25.86 -8.76 0.54
N ILE A 285 26.41 -7.88 -0.29
CA ILE A 285 27.08 -8.23 -1.55
C ILE A 285 28.34 -9.07 -1.27
N ALA A 286 29.19 -8.62 -0.35
CA ALA A 286 30.42 -9.32 0.00
C ALA A 286 30.17 -10.73 0.57
N LEU A 287 29.18 -10.86 1.46
CA LEU A 287 28.75 -12.15 2.00
C LEU A 287 28.11 -13.01 0.91
N GLY A 288 27.23 -12.43 0.09
CA GLY A 288 26.60 -13.13 -1.02
C GLY A 288 27.64 -13.72 -1.97
N HIS A 289 28.68 -12.96 -2.34
CA HIS A 289 29.78 -13.48 -3.16
C HIS A 289 30.51 -14.65 -2.49
N ARG A 290 30.73 -14.62 -1.17
CA ARG A 290 31.32 -15.74 -0.42
C ARG A 290 30.45 -16.99 -0.42
N PHE A 291 29.13 -16.84 -0.50
CA PHE A 291 28.16 -17.93 -0.58
C PHE A 291 27.76 -18.28 -2.02
N GLY A 292 28.46 -17.76 -3.03
CA GLY A 292 28.21 -18.07 -4.44
C GLY A 292 26.96 -17.42 -5.03
N VAL A 293 26.45 -16.35 -4.41
CA VAL A 293 25.31 -15.57 -4.94
C VAL A 293 25.79 -14.69 -6.10
N ASP A 294 25.22 -14.90 -7.28
CA ASP A 294 25.49 -14.10 -8.47
C ASP A 294 24.58 -12.85 -8.51
N PHE A 295 25.11 -11.70 -8.10
CA PHE A 295 24.38 -10.43 -8.18
C PHE A 295 24.26 -9.88 -9.62
N ALA A 296 25.08 -10.35 -10.57
CA ALA A 296 24.93 -9.95 -11.97
C ALA A 296 23.63 -10.48 -12.58
N ALA A 297 23.01 -11.51 -11.98
CA ALA A 297 21.68 -11.98 -12.36
C ALA A 297 20.57 -10.93 -12.12
N VAL A 298 20.78 -9.99 -11.18
CA VAL A 298 19.84 -8.88 -10.94
C VAL A 298 19.91 -7.85 -12.06
N ASP A 299 21.12 -7.54 -12.53
CA ASP A 299 21.37 -6.50 -13.54
C ASP A 299 21.06 -6.97 -14.96
N ARG A 300 21.33 -8.26 -15.26
CA ARG A 300 20.98 -8.88 -16.55
C ARG A 300 19.48 -8.95 -16.81
N GLY A 301 18.66 -8.66 -15.79
CA GLY A 301 17.23 -8.80 -15.87
C GLY A 301 16.88 -10.22 -16.31
N ASP A 302 17.33 -11.24 -15.58
CA ASP A 302 16.97 -12.64 -15.84
C ASP A 302 15.81 -13.06 -14.91
N ALA A 303 14.84 -13.84 -15.44
CA ALA A 303 13.57 -14.20 -14.74
C ALA A 303 13.74 -15.50 -13.99
N SER A 304 14.97 -15.96 -13.96
CA SER A 304 15.36 -17.17 -13.30
C SER A 304 15.22 -16.98 -11.79
N ALA A 305 14.91 -18.08 -11.11
CA ALA A 305 15.01 -18.15 -9.65
C ALA A 305 16.41 -17.71 -9.15
N ALA A 306 17.42 -17.70 -10.02
CA ALA A 306 18.77 -17.22 -9.72
C ALA A 306 18.83 -15.72 -9.36
N ALA A 307 17.93 -14.87 -9.89
CA ALA A 307 17.86 -13.46 -9.50
C ALA A 307 17.11 -13.23 -8.17
N ALA A 308 16.42 -14.25 -7.64
CA ALA A 308 15.60 -14.12 -6.44
C ALA A 308 16.42 -13.99 -5.17
N ALA A 309 17.38 -14.89 -4.97
CA ALA A 309 18.28 -14.86 -3.81
C ALA A 309 19.05 -13.53 -3.68
N PRO A 310 19.74 -13.01 -4.71
CA PRO A 310 20.46 -11.74 -4.60
C PRO A 310 19.51 -10.57 -4.35
N LEU A 311 18.35 -10.50 -5.03
CA LEU A 311 17.40 -9.41 -4.84
C LEU A 311 16.81 -9.40 -3.42
N LEU A 312 16.43 -10.57 -2.89
CA LEU A 312 15.93 -10.69 -1.52
C LEU A 312 16.99 -10.33 -0.48
N LEU A 313 18.24 -10.73 -0.71
CA LEU A 313 19.36 -10.40 0.15
C LEU A 313 19.62 -8.88 0.19
N LEU A 314 19.59 -8.21 -0.97
CA LEU A 314 19.72 -6.74 -1.05
C LEU A 314 18.56 -6.02 -0.37
N VAL A 315 17.31 -6.45 -0.60
CA VAL A 315 16.13 -5.87 0.03
C VAL A 315 16.16 -6.07 1.55
N ALA A 316 16.49 -7.26 2.02
CA ALA A 316 16.61 -7.56 3.45
C ALA A 316 17.69 -6.71 4.11
N ALA A 317 18.86 -6.57 3.47
CA ALA A 317 19.95 -5.74 3.97
C ALA A 317 19.58 -4.24 4.02
N ALA A 318 18.93 -3.72 2.98
CA ALA A 318 18.45 -2.35 2.95
C ALA A 318 17.44 -2.07 4.07
N ILE A 319 16.47 -2.95 4.27
CA ILE A 319 15.44 -2.81 5.32
C ILE A 319 16.07 -2.94 6.72
N ALA A 320 16.99 -3.89 6.93
CA ALA A 320 17.67 -4.12 8.20
C ALA A 320 18.61 -2.98 8.61
N ALA A 321 19.00 -2.11 7.68
CA ALA A 321 19.81 -0.93 7.98
C ALA A 321 19.05 0.12 8.80
N PHE A 322 17.73 0.24 8.61
CA PHE A 322 16.94 1.32 9.20
C PHE A 322 16.85 1.28 10.74
N PRO A 323 16.63 0.14 11.42
CA PRO A 323 16.70 0.08 12.88
C PRO A 323 18.06 0.54 13.43
N LEU A 324 19.17 0.08 12.82
CA LEU A 324 20.51 0.45 13.27
C LEU A 324 20.77 1.95 13.04
N ALA A 325 20.40 2.48 11.87
CA ALA A 325 20.49 3.90 11.59
C ALA A 325 19.68 4.74 12.59
N GLY A 326 18.43 4.37 12.84
CA GLY A 326 17.57 5.03 13.82
C GLY A 326 18.17 5.05 15.22
N TYR A 327 18.73 3.91 15.67
CA TYR A 327 19.44 3.79 16.94
C TYR A 327 20.66 4.71 17.02
N LEU A 328 21.54 4.67 16.01
CA LEU A 328 22.77 5.45 15.99
C LEU A 328 22.48 6.96 15.97
N VAL A 329 21.51 7.39 15.16
CA VAL A 329 21.10 8.80 15.10
C VAL A 329 20.53 9.25 16.43
N ALA A 330 19.68 8.46 17.08
CA ALA A 330 19.13 8.78 18.40
C ALA A 330 20.21 8.90 19.48
N ARG A 331 21.22 8.02 19.44
CA ARG A 331 22.36 8.05 20.39
C ARG A 331 23.27 9.24 20.15
N ALA A 332 23.57 9.53 18.89
CA ALA A 332 24.47 10.62 18.50
C ALA A 332 23.85 11.99 18.76
N SER A 333 22.57 12.17 18.44
CA SER A 333 21.86 13.43 18.68
C SER A 333 21.56 13.67 20.16
N SER A 334 21.65 12.63 21.00
CA SER A 334 21.31 12.65 22.43
C SER A 334 19.88 13.14 22.71
N THR A 335 18.99 13.09 21.71
CA THR A 335 17.62 13.59 21.86
C THR A 335 16.75 12.62 22.62
N GLY A 336 15.95 13.11 23.57
CA GLY A 336 14.90 12.32 24.23
C GLY A 336 13.67 12.04 23.34
N SER A 337 13.77 12.21 22.01
CA SER A 337 12.65 12.10 21.08
C SER A 337 13.05 11.37 19.80
N VAL A 338 12.10 10.64 19.22
CA VAL A 338 12.27 9.91 17.95
C VAL A 338 12.17 10.84 16.73
N LEU A 339 11.82 12.12 16.92
CA LEU A 339 11.55 13.05 15.81
C LEU A 339 12.76 13.31 14.90
N GLU A 340 13.96 13.54 15.46
CA GLU A 340 15.18 13.77 14.67
C GLU A 340 15.59 12.53 13.87
N PRO A 341 15.66 11.32 14.46
CA PRO A 341 15.88 10.09 13.71
C PRO A 341 14.81 9.81 12.64
N ALA A 342 13.54 10.06 12.95
CA ALA A 342 12.45 9.86 11.99
C ALA A 342 12.56 10.83 10.81
N ALA A 343 12.79 12.12 11.06
CA ALA A 343 12.98 13.12 10.02
C ALA A 343 14.23 12.83 9.18
N SER A 344 15.31 12.35 9.82
CA SER A 344 16.53 11.89 9.15
C SER A 344 16.28 10.73 8.21
N ALA A 345 15.55 9.71 8.67
CA ALA A 345 15.18 8.55 7.86
C ALA A 345 14.27 8.93 6.70
N ALA A 346 13.28 9.82 6.92
CA ALA A 346 12.42 10.34 5.85
C ALA A 346 13.23 11.11 4.81
N LEU A 347 14.15 11.97 5.23
CA LEU A 347 15.02 12.71 4.32
C LEU A 347 15.95 11.78 3.54
N ALA A 348 16.53 10.76 4.19
CA ALA A 348 17.36 9.76 3.52
C ALA A 348 16.58 8.93 2.51
N ILE A 349 15.36 8.50 2.85
CA ILE A 349 14.46 7.77 1.94
C ILE A 349 14.11 8.66 0.75
N LEU A 350 13.67 9.90 0.97
CA LEU A 350 13.33 10.83 -0.10
C LEU A 350 14.53 11.13 -1.00
N GLY A 351 15.70 11.41 -0.42
CA GLY A 351 16.93 11.62 -1.16
C GLY A 351 17.33 10.40 -1.99
N SER A 352 17.21 9.20 -1.41
CA SER A 352 17.48 7.94 -2.12
C SER A 352 16.48 7.72 -3.25
N LEU A 353 15.19 8.01 -3.05
CA LEU A 353 14.17 7.92 -4.10
C LEU A 353 14.42 8.89 -5.24
N VAL A 354 14.87 10.11 -4.95
CA VAL A 354 15.24 11.10 -5.98
C VAL A 354 16.46 10.63 -6.76
N LEU A 355 17.52 10.19 -6.08
CA LEU A 355 18.74 9.70 -6.74
C LEU A 355 18.47 8.43 -7.57
N LEU A 356 17.69 7.49 -7.03
CA LEU A 356 17.21 6.33 -7.79
C LEU A 356 16.31 6.74 -8.94
N GLY A 357 15.50 7.79 -8.82
CA GLY A 357 14.64 8.25 -9.91
C GLY A 357 15.40 8.80 -11.10
N LEU A 358 16.60 9.32 -10.86
CA LEU A 358 17.49 9.79 -11.92
C LEU A 358 18.26 8.65 -12.59
N ALA A 359 18.58 7.58 -11.86
CA ALA A 359 19.45 6.51 -12.34
C ALA A 359 18.72 5.22 -12.75
N ALA A 360 17.65 4.87 -12.03
CA ALA A 360 16.88 3.64 -12.16
C ALA A 360 15.41 3.85 -11.72
N PRO A 361 14.54 4.39 -12.59
CA PRO A 361 13.13 4.69 -12.28
C PRO A 361 12.35 3.51 -11.67
N VAL A 362 12.73 2.30 -12.05
CA VAL A 362 12.24 1.01 -11.52
C VAL A 362 12.50 0.86 -10.04
N ALA A 363 13.72 1.15 -9.62
CA ALA A 363 14.18 1.01 -8.24
C ALA A 363 13.42 1.98 -7.33
N VAL A 364 12.94 3.12 -7.87
CA VAL A 364 12.08 4.05 -7.14
C VAL A 364 10.78 3.39 -6.70
N VAL A 365 10.13 2.59 -7.55
CA VAL A 365 8.86 1.95 -7.18
C VAL A 365 9.08 0.95 -6.05
N PHE A 366 10.13 0.14 -6.14
CA PHE A 366 10.50 -0.79 -5.08
C PHE A 366 10.87 -0.06 -3.79
N ALA A 367 11.70 0.99 -3.87
CA ALA A 367 12.08 1.78 -2.71
C ALA A 367 10.88 2.52 -2.10
N ALA A 368 9.94 3.02 -2.91
CA ALA A 368 8.73 3.70 -2.44
C ALA A 368 7.77 2.72 -1.76
N ALA A 369 7.65 1.50 -2.28
CA ALA A 369 6.88 0.43 -1.68
C ALA A 369 7.42 0.01 -0.31
N LEU A 370 8.76 0.02 -0.14
CA LEU A 370 9.44 -0.34 1.11
C LEU A 370 9.61 0.84 2.09
N ALA A 371 9.47 2.08 1.62
CA ALA A 371 9.65 3.30 2.41
C ALA A 371 8.86 3.34 3.74
N PRO A 372 7.57 2.94 3.80
CA PRO A 372 6.83 2.95 5.06
C PRO A 372 7.39 1.97 6.10
N ILE A 373 7.86 0.80 5.64
CA ILE A 373 8.46 -0.23 6.48
C ILE A 373 9.80 0.27 7.01
N ALA A 374 10.66 0.75 6.12
CA ALA A 374 11.94 1.36 6.42
C ALA A 374 11.82 2.51 7.45
N PHE A 375 10.89 3.45 7.22
CA PHE A 375 10.62 4.55 8.13
C PHE A 375 10.17 4.07 9.53
N SER A 376 9.26 3.09 9.57
CA SER A 376 8.75 2.53 10.83
C SER A 376 9.85 1.82 11.62
N LEU A 377 10.71 1.07 10.92
CA LEU A 377 11.86 0.39 11.51
C LEU A 377 12.91 1.37 12.03
N ALA A 378 13.17 2.49 11.34
CA ALA A 378 14.02 3.55 11.85
C ALA A 378 13.44 4.19 13.13
N CYS A 379 12.14 4.43 13.17
CA CYS A 379 11.48 4.91 14.39
C CYS A 379 11.61 3.91 15.55
N ALA A 380 11.49 2.61 15.28
CA ALA A 380 11.67 1.57 16.29
C ALA A 380 13.11 1.53 16.83
N GLY A 381 14.11 1.59 15.94
CA GLY A 381 15.51 1.67 16.34
C GLY A 381 15.84 2.91 17.17
N ALA A 382 15.29 4.05 16.75
CA ALA A 382 15.42 5.31 17.48
C ALA A 382 14.81 5.23 18.88
N TRP A 383 13.62 4.65 19.01
CA TRP A 383 12.99 4.44 20.32
C TRP A 383 13.92 3.69 21.29
N ILE A 384 14.53 2.59 20.83
CA ILE A 384 15.52 1.82 21.60
C ILE A 384 16.74 2.67 21.96
N GLY A 385 17.23 3.51 21.04
CA GLY A 385 18.36 4.41 21.29
C GLY A 385 18.06 5.51 22.32
N THR A 386 16.79 5.92 22.44
CA THR A 386 16.35 6.95 23.39
C THR A 386 15.99 6.42 24.77
N THR A 387 15.59 5.15 24.90
CA THR A 387 15.36 4.50 26.20
C THR A 387 16.71 4.24 26.86
N ARG A 388 16.97 4.91 27.99
CA ARG A 388 18.19 4.74 28.80
C ARG A 388 18.16 3.44 29.59
#